data_AF-D5WVM7-F1
#
_entry.id   AF-D5WVM7-F1
#
_cell.length_a   1.000
_cell.length_b   1.000
_cell.length_c   1.000
_cell.angle_alpha   90.00
_cell.angle_beta   90.00
_cell.angle_gamma   90.00
#
_symmetry.space_group_name_H-M   'P 1'
#
loop_
_entity.id
_entity.type
_entity.pdbx_description
1 polymer ?
#
loop_
_entity_poly.entity_id
_entity_poly.type
_entity_poly.pdbx_seq_one_letter_code
_entity_poly.pdbx_strand_id
1 'polypeptide(L)'
;MSANGFSFSPPDVLRFLMFQALPDAACDISKTKANFAEKLIRVYMPSGHTIGRLVKRQKGSAGCVVEVYRGSKKLRISFSNHSTSPDSATINGAREWTAEPIESVYIPVKEMLANSLGFRSLYAQREIHLRDLRRHS
;
A
#
# COMPACT_ATOMS: atom_id res chain seq x y z
N MET A 1 -14.64 -32.38 1.05
CA MET A 1 -13.99 -31.30 1.82
C MET A 1 -13.63 -30.20 0.84
N SER A 2 -14.44 -29.14 0.81
CA SER A 2 -14.32 -28.06 -0.17
C SER A 2 -13.29 -27.05 0.32
N ALA A 3 -12.11 -27.04 -0.28
CA ALA A 3 -11.14 -25.95 -0.10
C ALA A 3 -11.59 -24.81 -1.03
N ASN A 4 -12.11 -23.74 -0.43
CA ASN A 4 -12.59 -22.56 -1.14
C ASN A 4 -11.50 -22.02 -2.07
N GLY A 5 -11.71 -22.20 -3.38
CA GLY A 5 -10.88 -21.66 -4.44
C GLY A 5 -11.05 -20.14 -4.52
N PHE A 6 -10.10 -19.40 -3.95
CA PHE A 6 -9.99 -17.97 -4.20
C PHE A 6 -9.23 -17.75 -5.50
N SER A 7 -9.99 -17.50 -6.58
CA SER A 7 -9.46 -16.96 -7.82
C SER A 7 -9.38 -15.44 -7.69
N PHE A 8 -8.17 -14.89 -7.74
CA PHE A 8 -7.95 -13.44 -7.69
C PHE A 8 -7.98 -12.86 -9.10
N SER A 9 -8.90 -11.94 -9.35
CA SER A 9 -9.01 -11.22 -10.63
C SER A 9 -8.07 -10.00 -10.64
N PRO A 10 -7.72 -9.43 -11.81
CA PRO A 10 -6.86 -8.23 -11.91
C PRO A 10 -7.16 -7.06 -10.96
N PRO A 11 -8.44 -6.72 -10.61
CA PRO A 11 -8.71 -5.68 -9.61
C PRO A 11 -8.36 -6.05 -8.16
N ASP A 12 -8.18 -7.33 -7.84
CA ASP A 12 -7.97 -7.79 -6.46
C ASP A 12 -6.51 -7.69 -6.01
N VAL A 13 -5.54 -7.76 -6.94
CA VAL A 13 -4.12 -7.56 -6.63
C VAL A 13 -3.88 -6.11 -6.16
N LEU A 14 -4.56 -5.14 -6.79
CA LEU A 14 -4.47 -3.74 -6.39
C LEU A 14 -5.08 -3.51 -5.00
N ARG A 15 -6.19 -4.17 -4.69
CA ARG A 15 -6.80 -4.15 -3.36
C ARG A 15 -5.89 -4.79 -2.30
N PHE A 16 -5.18 -5.86 -2.65
CA PHE A 16 -4.25 -6.53 -1.76
C PHE A 16 -3.00 -5.67 -1.47
N LEU A 17 -2.42 -5.07 -2.51
CA LEU A 17 -1.35 -4.08 -2.38
C LEU A 17 -1.79 -2.89 -1.51
N MET A 18 -3.02 -2.41 -1.69
CA MET A 18 -3.57 -1.37 -0.82
C MET A 18 -3.70 -1.79 0.64
N PHE A 19 -4.05 -3.06 0.89
CA PHE A 19 -4.24 -3.58 2.24
C PHE A 19 -2.93 -3.67 3.04
N GLN A 20 -1.78 -3.86 2.38
CA GLN A 20 -0.47 -3.94 3.05
C GLN A 20 0.24 -2.60 3.15
N ALA A 21 0.23 -1.83 2.06
CA ALA A 21 0.93 -0.56 1.95
C ALA A 21 0.52 0.46 3.03
N LEU A 22 -0.75 0.46 3.45
CA LEU A 22 -1.28 1.41 4.43
C LEU A 22 -0.76 1.13 5.85
N PRO A 23 -0.89 -0.10 6.40
CA PRO A 23 -0.24 -0.48 7.66
C PRO A 23 1.25 -0.20 7.70
N ASP A 24 1.99 -0.51 6.62
CA ASP A 24 3.44 -0.26 6.55
C ASP A 24 3.74 1.23 6.60
N ALA A 25 3.00 2.04 5.83
CA ALA A 25 3.15 3.49 5.85
C ALA A 25 2.86 4.07 7.25
N ALA A 26 1.81 3.57 7.92
CA ALA A 26 1.46 4.01 9.27
C ALA A 26 2.50 3.57 10.31
N CYS A 27 3.06 2.37 10.19
CA CYS A 27 4.16 1.92 11.04
C CYS A 27 5.43 2.75 10.82
N ASP A 28 5.79 3.01 9.56
CA ASP A 28 7.01 3.75 9.23
C ASP A 28 6.98 5.19 9.77
N ILE A 29 5.85 5.89 9.70
CA ILE A 29 5.77 7.25 10.27
C ILE A 29 5.93 7.27 11.79
N SER A 30 5.61 6.17 12.49
CA SER A 30 5.82 6.10 13.95
C SER A 30 7.31 6.16 14.31
N LYS A 31 8.19 5.73 13.39
CA LYS A 31 9.65 5.76 13.54
C LYS A 31 10.25 7.04 12.97
N THR A 32 9.90 7.35 11.72
CA THR A 32 10.50 8.47 10.96
C THR A 32 9.94 9.82 11.33
N LYS A 33 8.75 9.87 11.96
CA LYS A 33 8.00 11.11 12.25
C LYS A 33 7.71 11.95 11.01
N ALA A 34 7.76 11.34 9.82
CA ALA A 34 7.47 11.98 8.55
C ALA A 34 5.97 12.30 8.40
N ASN A 35 5.66 13.22 7.47
CA ASN A 35 4.27 13.54 7.15
C ASN A 35 3.59 12.30 6.53
N PHE A 36 2.44 11.89 7.11
CA PHE A 36 1.70 10.73 6.66
C PHE A 36 1.19 10.87 5.22
N ALA A 37 0.77 12.07 4.80
CA ALA A 37 0.33 12.34 3.44
C ALA A 37 1.45 12.11 2.41
N GLU A 38 2.65 12.62 2.70
CA GLU A 38 3.83 12.42 1.86
C GLU A 38 4.22 10.95 1.78
N LYS A 39 4.15 10.23 2.91
CA LYS A 39 4.44 8.80 2.95
C LYS A 39 3.48 8.03 2.05
N LEU A 40 2.18 8.34 2.11
CA LEU A 40 1.19 7.71 1.23
C LEU A 40 1.47 8.00 -0.26
N ILE A 41 1.85 9.23 -0.61
CA ILE A 41 2.24 9.55 -2.00
C ILE A 41 3.45 8.71 -2.44
N ARG A 42 4.46 8.54 -1.58
CA ARG A 42 5.66 7.75 -1.90
C ARG A 42 5.37 6.25 -2.01
N VAL A 43 4.48 5.73 -1.16
CA VAL A 43 4.14 4.30 -1.13
C VAL A 43 3.20 3.92 -2.27
N TYR A 44 2.18 4.73 -2.55
CA TYR A 44 1.18 4.43 -3.57
C TYR A 44 1.52 4.97 -4.97
N MET A 45 2.50 5.86 -5.06
CA MET A 45 2.98 6.48 -6.30
C MET A 45 1.83 6.89 -7.25
N PRO A 46 0.85 7.69 -6.80
CA PRO A 46 -0.22 8.15 -7.67
C PRO A 46 0.35 8.97 -8.82
N SER A 47 -0.30 8.90 -9.99
CA SER A 47 0.08 9.69 -11.16
C SER A 47 0.19 11.18 -10.83
N GLY A 48 1.33 11.79 -11.13
CA GLY A 48 1.58 13.20 -10.84
C GLY A 48 1.80 13.51 -9.35
N HIS A 49 2.04 12.50 -8.50
CA HIS A 49 2.36 12.65 -7.08
C HIS A 49 1.32 13.44 -6.27
N THR A 50 0.07 13.47 -6.72
CA THR A 50 -1.02 14.18 -6.04
C THR A 50 -1.82 13.23 -5.16
N ILE A 51 -2.10 13.62 -3.91
CA ILE A 51 -2.83 12.78 -2.96
C ILE A 51 -4.30 12.56 -3.36
N GLY A 52 -4.93 13.55 -4.01
CA GLY A 52 -6.31 13.45 -4.50
C GLY A 52 -6.55 12.33 -5.51
N ARG A 53 -5.50 11.81 -6.15
CA ARG A 53 -5.57 10.66 -7.07
C ARG A 53 -5.76 9.32 -6.35
N LEU A 54 -5.55 9.28 -5.04
CA LEU A 54 -5.88 8.12 -4.20
C LEU A 54 -7.37 8.04 -3.87
N VAL A 55 -8.13 9.11 -4.11
CA VAL A 55 -9.59 9.11 -3.92
C VAL A 55 -10.24 8.23 -4.99
N LYS A 56 -11.24 7.44 -4.58
CA LYS A 56 -12.06 6.64 -5.50
C LYS A 56 -12.59 7.52 -6.63
N ARG A 57 -12.44 7.07 -7.88
CA ARG A 57 -12.96 7.77 -9.04
C ARG A 57 -14.48 7.85 -8.98
N GLN A 58 -15.01 9.06 -9.00
CA GLN A 58 -16.42 9.34 -9.16
C GLN A 58 -16.61 10.68 -9.89
N LYS A 59 -17.81 10.89 -10.45
CA LYS A 59 -18.19 12.17 -11.07
C LYS A 59 -18.45 13.19 -9.97
N GLY A 60 -17.88 14.39 -10.09
CA GLY A 60 -18.05 15.48 -9.12
C GLY A 60 -16.97 15.49 -8.02
N SER A 61 -17.24 16.23 -6.94
CA SER A 61 -16.33 16.31 -5.78
C SER A 61 -16.38 15.02 -4.96
N ALA A 62 -15.22 14.56 -4.50
CA ALA A 62 -15.07 13.30 -3.78
C ALA A 62 -14.12 13.45 -2.61
N GLY A 63 -14.49 12.88 -1.46
CA GLY A 63 -13.65 12.80 -0.28
C GLY A 63 -13.11 11.40 -0.07
N CYS A 64 -11.95 11.31 0.60
CA CYS A 64 -11.40 10.09 1.14
C CYS A 64 -11.05 10.32 2.61
N VAL A 65 -11.36 9.33 3.44
CA VAL A 65 -10.93 9.26 4.84
C VAL A 65 -10.29 7.90 5.03
N VAL A 66 -9.10 7.91 5.62
CA VAL A 66 -8.37 6.70 5.99
C VAL A 66 -8.08 6.75 7.47
N GLU A 67 -8.37 5.65 8.15
CA GLU A 67 -8.19 5.52 9.59
C GLU A 67 -7.42 4.26 9.89
N VAL A 68 -6.37 4.40 10.70
CA VAL A 68 -5.54 3.31 11.19
C VAL A 68 -5.68 3.26 12.71
N TYR A 69 -5.97 2.07 13.22
CA TYR A 69 -6.24 1.84 14.64
C TYR A 69 -5.12 0.98 15.24
N ARG A 70 -4.72 1.33 16.47
CA ARG A 70 -3.79 0.55 17.30
C ARG A 70 -4.30 0.56 18.74
N GLY A 71 -5.03 -0.48 19.12
CA GLY A 71 -5.71 -0.51 20.43
C GLY A 71 -6.65 0.71 20.56
N SER A 72 -6.37 1.58 21.54
CA SER A 72 -7.11 2.83 21.76
C SER A 72 -6.61 4.02 20.92
N LYS A 73 -5.46 3.90 20.23
CA LYS A 73 -4.87 4.98 19.43
C LYS A 73 -5.43 4.97 18.01
N LYS A 74 -5.63 6.17 17.46
CA LYS A 74 -6.19 6.37 16.12
C LYS A 74 -5.37 7.37 15.33
N LEU A 75 -4.93 6.98 14.14
CA LEU A 75 -4.38 7.87 13.13
C LEU A 75 -5.40 8.05 12.03
N ARG A 76 -5.78 9.29 11.73
CA ARG A 76 -6.78 9.61 10.70
C ARG A 76 -6.21 10.61 9.72
N ILE A 77 -6.42 10.37 8.44
CA ILE A 77 -6.16 11.33 7.36
C ILE A 77 -7.39 11.51 6.50
N SER A 78 -7.68 12.74 6.10
CA SER A 78 -8.76 13.07 5.17
C SER A 78 -8.33 14.07 4.10
N PHE A 79 -8.74 13.83 2.86
CA PHE A 79 -8.43 14.67 1.70
C PHE A 79 -9.51 14.52 0.62
N SER A 80 -9.51 15.42 -0.36
CA SER A 80 -10.46 15.39 -1.48
C SER A 80 -9.77 15.05 -2.80
N ASN A 81 -10.54 14.78 -3.84
CA ASN A 81 -10.01 14.61 -5.19
C ASN A 81 -9.39 15.91 -5.78
N HIS A 82 -9.63 17.06 -5.14
CA HIS A 82 -9.01 18.34 -5.47
C HIS A 82 -7.70 18.60 -4.71
N SER A 83 -7.33 17.76 -3.75
CA SER A 83 -6.10 17.89 -2.96
C SER A 83 -4.87 17.58 -3.81
N THR A 84 -4.14 18.63 -4.20
CA THR A 84 -2.93 18.53 -5.05
C THR A 84 -1.65 18.35 -4.23
N SER A 85 -1.56 18.95 -3.04
CA SER A 85 -0.39 18.87 -2.16
C SER A 85 -0.64 17.98 -0.95
N PRO A 86 0.41 17.36 -0.38
CA PRO A 86 0.30 16.60 0.88
C PRO A 86 -0.21 17.46 2.04
N ASP A 87 0.15 18.74 2.08
CA ASP A 87 -0.25 19.67 3.16
C ASP A 87 -1.73 20.03 3.15
N SER A 88 -2.41 19.82 2.02
CA SER A 88 -3.86 20.01 1.92
C SER A 88 -4.67 18.90 2.59
N ALA A 89 -4.02 17.84 3.06
CA ALA A 89 -4.66 16.75 3.78
C ALA A 89 -4.74 17.05 5.28
N THR A 90 -5.89 16.78 5.89
CA THR A 90 -6.06 16.93 7.34
C THR A 90 -5.64 15.63 8.04
N ILE A 91 -4.63 15.71 8.92
CA ILE A 91 -4.12 14.56 9.68
C ILE A 91 -4.42 14.77 11.17
N ASN A 92 -5.06 13.79 11.80
CA ASN A 92 -5.38 13.78 13.22
C ASN A 92 -4.74 12.56 13.89
N GLY A 93 -4.29 12.73 15.14
CA GLY A 93 -3.70 11.65 15.95
C GLY A 93 -2.23 11.33 15.65
N ALA A 94 -1.56 12.05 14.75
CA ALA A 94 -0.16 11.81 14.40
C ALA A 94 0.80 11.90 15.60
N ARG A 95 0.59 12.88 16.50
CA ARG A 95 1.44 13.05 17.69
C ARG A 95 1.41 11.82 18.60
N GLU A 96 0.22 11.33 18.95
CA GLU A 96 0.05 10.13 19.77
C GLU A 96 0.54 8.87 19.06
N TRP A 97 0.38 8.82 17.74
CA TRP A 97 0.85 7.72 16.91
C TRP A 97 2.38 7.60 16.88
N THR A 98 3.08 8.74 16.81
CA THR A 98 4.55 8.81 16.82
C THR A 98 5.19 8.73 18.20
N ALA A 99 4.39 8.76 19.27
CA ALA A 99 4.90 8.70 20.64
C ALA A 99 5.52 7.33 20.99
N GLU A 100 5.00 6.26 20.39
CA GLU A 100 5.49 4.90 20.58
C GLU A 100 5.80 4.26 19.22
N PRO A 101 7.07 4.03 18.89
CA PRO A 101 7.45 3.41 17.64
C PRO A 101 6.84 2.00 17.53
N ILE A 102 6.39 1.67 16.34
CA ILE A 102 5.77 0.39 16.00
C ILE A 102 6.80 -0.44 15.24
N GLU A 103 6.96 -1.71 15.62
CA GLU A 103 7.64 -2.69 14.78
C GLU A 103 6.58 -3.47 14.00
N SER A 104 6.63 -3.39 12.67
CA SER A 104 5.81 -4.23 11.79
C SER A 104 6.71 -5.12 10.96
N VAL A 105 6.29 -6.37 10.79
CA VAL A 105 6.95 -7.31 9.87
C VAL A 105 6.23 -7.18 8.54
N TYR A 106 6.83 -6.44 7.61
CA TYR A 106 6.40 -6.45 6.22
C TYR A 106 6.79 -7.78 5.59
N ILE A 107 5.78 -8.58 5.22
CA ILE A 107 6.00 -9.79 4.42
C ILE A 107 5.92 -9.38 2.95
N PRO A 108 7.03 -9.43 2.20
CA PRO A 108 7.05 -8.98 0.82
C PRO A 108 5.99 -9.68 -0.02
N VAL A 109 5.31 -8.93 -0.89
CA VAL A 109 4.28 -9.46 -1.80
C VAL A 109 4.81 -10.65 -2.62
N LYS A 110 6.12 -10.68 -2.95
CA LYS A 110 6.74 -11.83 -3.63
C LYS A 110 6.58 -13.14 -2.85
N GLU A 111 6.63 -13.10 -1.52
CA GLU A 111 6.52 -14.29 -0.65
C GLU A 111 5.06 -14.74 -0.52
N MET A 112 4.13 -13.80 -0.53
CA MET A 112 2.70 -14.10 -0.51
C MET A 112 2.19 -14.62 -1.86
N LEU A 113 2.67 -14.04 -2.97
CA LEU A 113 2.33 -14.50 -4.32
C LEU A 113 2.89 -15.89 -4.61
N ALA A 114 4.12 -16.18 -4.17
CA ALA A 114 4.75 -17.50 -4.36
C ALA A 114 3.95 -18.67 -3.74
N ASN A 115 3.13 -18.40 -2.72
CA ASN A 115 2.26 -19.40 -2.08
C ASN A 115 0.80 -19.35 -2.56
N SER A 116 0.44 -18.42 -3.46
CA SER A 116 -0.90 -18.35 -4.02
C SER A 116 -1.09 -19.42 -5.12
N LEU A 117 -2.25 -20.08 -5.11
CA LEU A 117 -2.57 -21.25 -5.96
C LEU A 117 -2.38 -21.01 -7.47
N GLY A 118 -2.53 -19.78 -7.95
CA GLY A 118 -2.36 -19.42 -9.38
C GLY A 118 -0.94 -19.03 -9.80
N PHE A 119 -0.02 -18.79 -8.86
CA PHE A 119 1.36 -18.38 -9.16
C PHE A 119 2.32 -19.58 -9.22
N ARG A 120 2.00 -20.67 -8.52
CA ARG A 120 2.77 -21.93 -8.53
C ARG A 120 2.73 -22.62 -9.90
N SER A 121 1.61 -22.49 -10.63
CA SER A 121 1.45 -23.02 -11.99
C SER A 121 2.25 -22.22 -13.05
N LEU A 122 2.37 -20.90 -12.92
CA LEU A 122 3.18 -20.06 -13.83
C LEU A 122 4.69 -20.29 -13.66
N TYR A 123 5.17 -20.51 -12.44
CA TYR A 123 6.56 -20.92 -12.20
C TYR A 123 6.81 -22.37 -12.69
N ALA A 124 5.82 -23.26 -12.58
CA ALA A 124 5.92 -24.62 -13.10
C ALA A 124 5.96 -24.69 -14.64
N GLN A 125 5.40 -23.70 -15.34
CA GLN A 125 5.34 -23.65 -16.80
C GLN A 125 6.58 -23.07 -17.53
N ARG A 126 7.65 -22.70 -16.80
CA ARG A 126 9.00 -22.36 -17.34
C ARG A 126 9.07 -21.35 -18.50
N GLU A 127 9.55 -20.13 -18.24
CA GLU A 127 10.62 -19.52 -19.06
C GLU A 127 11.50 -18.63 -18.18
N ILE A 128 12.22 -19.25 -17.24
CA ILE A 128 13.38 -18.61 -16.62
C ILE A 128 14.60 -19.00 -17.46
N HIS A 129 14.79 -18.32 -18.58
CA HIS A 129 16.12 -18.17 -19.16
C HIS A 129 16.70 -16.89 -18.57
N LEU A 130 17.33 -17.03 -17.41
CA LEU A 130 18.20 -15.99 -16.86
C LEU A 130 19.29 -15.73 -17.90
N ARG A 131 19.27 -14.55 -18.53
CA ARG A 131 20.34 -14.07 -19.39
C ARG A 131 21.60 -13.83 -18.54
N ASP A 132 22.33 -14.90 -18.27
CA ASP A 132 23.77 -14.87 -17.98
C ASP A 132 24.55 -14.81 -19.29
N LEU A 133 24.50 -13.66 -19.98
CA LEU A 133 25.45 -13.34 -21.06
C LEU A 133 25.88 -11.87 -20.96
N ARG A 134 26.61 -11.56 -19.88
CA ARG A 134 27.62 -10.50 -19.90
C ARG A 134 28.96 -11.08 -19.45
N ARG A 135 29.58 -11.88 -20.32
CA ARG A 135 31.02 -12.13 -20.29
C ARG A 135 31.59 -12.08 -21.71
N HIS A 136 32.44 -11.08 -21.89
CA HIS A 136 33.61 -11.01 -22.78
C HIS A 136 33.34 -10.86 -24.29
N SER A 137 33.57 -9.63 -24.75
CA SER A 137 34.33 -9.34 -25.96
C SER A 137 35.29 -8.21 -25.64
#